data_AF-A0AAE3XTR1-F1
#
_entry.id   AF-A0AAE3XTR1-F1
#
_cell.length_a   1.000
_cell.length_b   1.000
_cell.length_c   1.000
_cell.angle_alpha   90.00
_cell.angle_beta   90.00
_cell.angle_gamma   90.00
#
_symmetry.space_group_name_H-M   'P 1'
#
loop_
_entity.id
_entity.type
_entity.pdbx_description
1 polymer ?
#
loop_
_entity_poly.entity_id
_entity_poly.type
_entity_poly.pdbx_seq_one_letter_code
_entity_poly.pdbx_strand_id
1 'polypeptide(L)' 'MFKSFPRDENGTRVVEYALAIAVISILLIIALQPLVAESGISDLVDLVRTCLGGVVCG' A
#
# COMPACT_ATOMS: atom_id res chain seq x y z
N MET A 1 -21.25 16.29 -23.29
CA MET A 1 -22.40 15.99 -22.40
C MET A 1 -21.83 15.41 -21.12
N PHE A 2 -21.43 16.28 -20.19
CA PHE A 2 -20.85 15.89 -18.91
C PHE A 2 -22.00 15.49 -17.99
N LYS A 3 -22.01 14.21 -17.60
CA LYS A 3 -23.08 13.56 -16.85
C LYS A 3 -23.14 14.17 -15.45
N SER A 4 -24.21 14.93 -15.20
CA SER A 4 -24.54 15.53 -13.92
C SER A 4 -24.54 14.51 -12.79
N PHE A 5 -23.78 14.83 -11.73
CA PHE A 5 -24.10 14.73 -10.30
C PHE A 5 -24.90 13.50 -9.79
N PRO A 6 -24.34 12.69 -8.88
CA PRO A 6 -25.13 12.07 -7.83
C PRO A 6 -25.30 13.08 -6.68
N ARG A 7 -26.44 13.78 -6.67
CA ARG A 7 -26.87 14.68 -5.58
C ARG A 7 -27.73 13.84 -4.66
N ASP A 8 -27.12 13.19 -3.67
CA ASP A 8 -27.82 12.35 -2.71
C ASP A 8 -27.52 12.84 -1.29
N GLU A 9 -28.43 13.65 -0.74
CA GLU A 9 -28.28 14.41 0.51
C GLU A 9 -28.08 13.57 1.79
N ASN A 10 -28.02 12.23 1.70
CA ASN A 10 -27.54 11.33 2.76
C ASN A 10 -26.48 10.30 2.29
N GLY A 11 -26.21 10.20 0.98
CA GLY A 11 -25.18 9.34 0.38
C GLY A 11 -23.88 10.06 0.02
N THR A 12 -23.89 11.40 0.01
CA THR A 12 -22.72 12.25 -0.29
C THR A 12 -21.51 11.96 0.60
N ARG A 13 -21.72 11.57 1.86
CA ARG A 13 -20.62 11.22 2.77
C ARG A 13 -19.96 9.89 2.41
N VAL A 14 -20.72 8.91 1.92
CA VAL A 14 -20.17 7.59 1.57
C VAL A 14 -19.27 7.69 0.33
N VAL A 15 -19.63 8.55 -0.62
CA VAL A 15 -18.82 8.77 -1.85
C VAL A 15 -17.52 9.52 -1.54
N GLU A 16 -17.55 10.49 -0.62
CA GLU A 16 -16.35 11.20 -0.18
C GLU A 16 -15.35 10.27 0.53
N TYR A 17 -15.81 9.43 1.47
CA TYR A 17 -14.93 8.49 2.17
C TYR A 17 -14.50 7.34 1.27
N ALA A 18 -15.36 6.83 0.37
CA ALA A 18 -14.97 5.78 -0.57
C ALA A 18 -13.87 6.25 -1.53
N LEU A 19 -13.97 7.49 -2.02
CA LEU A 19 -12.94 8.08 -2.89
C LEU A 19 -11.61 8.24 -2.13
N ALA A 20 -11.67 8.76 -0.89
CA ALA A 20 -10.48 8.90 -0.06
C ALA A 20 -9.81 7.53 0.21
N ILE A 21 -10.58 6.51 0.55
CA ILE A 21 -10.07 5.15 0.80
C ILE A 21 -9.45 4.55 -0.46
N ALA A 22 -10.08 4.74 -1.63
CA ALA A 22 -9.55 4.26 -2.90
C ALA A 22 -8.20 4.90 -3.23
N VAL A 23 -8.07 6.22 -3.08
CA VAL A 23 -6.81 6.94 -3.31
C VAL A 23 -5.74 6.48 -2.32
N ILE A 24 -6.06 6.40 -1.04
CA ILE A 24 -5.12 5.94 0.00
C ILE A 24 -4.65 4.52 -0.30
N SER A 25 -5.56 3.61 -0.69
CA SER A 25 -5.22 2.23 -1.01
C SER A 25 -4.26 2.13 -2.19
N ILE A 26 -4.49 2.91 -3.25
CA ILE A 26 -3.59 2.96 -4.42
C ILE A 26 -2.22 3.52 -4.01
N LEU A 27 -2.19 4.60 -3.22
CA LEU A 27 -0.94 5.19 -2.72
C LEU A 27 -0.14 4.19 -1.87
N LEU A 28 -0.80 3.44 -0.99
CA LEU A 28 -0.17 2.39 -0.20
C LEU A 28 0.41 1.28 -1.08
N ILE A 29 -0.34 0.83 -2.10
CA ILE A 29 0.15 -0.21 -3.02
C ILE A 29 1.42 0.28 -3.73
N ILE A 30 1.42 1.50 -4.26
CA ILE A 30 2.59 2.07 -4.96
C ILE A 30 3.79 2.23 -4.00
N ALA A 31 3.55 2.68 -2.77
CA ALA A 31 4.61 2.87 -1.77
C ALA A 31 5.22 1.54 -1.30
N LEU A 32 4.42 0.48 -1.19
CA LEU A 32 4.89 -0.86 -0.81
C LEU A 32 5.39 -1.68 -2.00
N GLN A 33 5.06 -1.29 -3.24
CA GLN A 33 5.47 -1.98 -4.45
C GLN A 33 6.98 -2.22 -4.55
N PRO A 34 7.89 -1.25 -4.30
CA PRO A 34 9.33 -1.50 -4.34
C PRO A 34 9.76 -2.47 -3.22
N LEU A 35 9.09 -2.45 -2.08
CA LEU A 35 9.42 -3.32 -0.95
C LEU A 35 9.07 -4.79 -1.22
N VAL A 36 8.05 -5.05 -2.06
CA VAL A 36 7.59 -6.40 -2.42
C VAL A 36 8.16 -6.87 -3.76
N ALA A 37 8.34 -5.96 -4.72
CA ALA A 37 8.78 -6.28 -6.09
C ALA A 37 10.31 -6.25 -6.23
N GLU A 38 10.99 -5.38 -5.49
CA GLU A 38 12.44 -5.42 -5.37
C GLU A 38 12.76 -6.23 -4.11
N SER A 39 13.88 -6.96 -4.14
CA SER A 39 14.23 -8.00 -3.16
C SER A 39 14.38 -7.52 -1.70
N GLY A 40 14.00 -6.29 -1.35
CA GLY A 40 14.23 -5.65 -0.05
C GLY A 40 13.77 -6.46 1.16
N ILE A 41 12.59 -7.11 1.12
CA ILE A 41 12.17 -7.99 2.22
C ILE A 41 12.95 -9.31 2.20
N SER A 42 13.27 -9.85 1.02
CA SER A 42 14.04 -11.09 0.90
C SER A 42 15.47 -10.91 1.38
N ASP A 43 16.11 -9.79 1.05
CA ASP A 43 17.46 -9.42 1.51
C ASP A 43 17.49 -9.24 3.03
N LEU A 44 16.46 -8.60 3.61
CA LEU A 44 16.34 -8.49 5.06
C LEU A 44 16.14 -9.87 5.71
N VAL A 45 15.31 -10.73 5.12
CA VAL A 45 15.07 -12.09 5.61
C VAL A 45 16.35 -12.93 5.53
N ASP A 46 17.10 -12.83 4.45
CA ASP A 46 18.36 -13.56 4.28
C ASP A 46 19.45 -13.03 5.23
N LEU A 47 19.52 -11.71 5.46
CA LEU A 47 20.37 -11.13 6.50
C LEU A 47 19.99 -11.71 7.88
N VAL A 48 18.71 -11.67 8.24
CA VAL A 48 18.22 -12.17 9.54
C VAL A 48 18.49 -13.67 9.68
N ARG A 49 18.22 -14.48 8.64
CA ARG A 49 18.52 -15.93 8.65
C ARG A 49 20.01 -16.19 8.81
N THR A 50 20.85 -15.43 8.14
CA THR A 50 22.32 -15.50 8.24
C THR A 50 22.75 -15.20 9.68
N CYS A 51 22.25 -14.11 10.28
CA CYS A 51 22.60 -13.74 11.66
C CYS A 51 22.12 -14.76 12.69
N LEU A 52 20.90 -15.29 12.54
CA LEU A 52 20.38 -16.31 13.45
C LEU A 52 21.03 -17.69 13.24
N GLY A 53 21.61 -17.95 12.05
CA GLY A 53 22.33 -19.17 11.73
C GLY A 53 23.74 -19.26 12.36
N GLY A 54 24.17 -18.22 13.09
CA GLY A 54 25.45 -18.23 13.81
C GLY A 54 26.67 -17.86 12.96
N VAL A 55 26.47 -17.37 11.74
CA VAL A 55 27.53 -16.74 10.93
C VAL A 55 27.61 -15.23 11.25
N VAL A 56 28.81 -14.66 11.09
CA VAL A 56 29.08 -13.25 11.41
C VAL A 56 28.21 -12.35 10.54
N CYS A 57 27.47 -11.45 11.19
CA CYS A 57 26.70 -10.41 10.53
C CYS A 57 27.42 -9.06 10.63
N GLY A 58 27.83 -8.56 9.46
CA GLY A 58 28.58 -7.32 9.28
C GLY A 58 29.09 -7.22 7.85
#